data_AF-A0A8A0R1D0-F1
#
_entry.id   AF-A0A8A0R1D0-F1
#
_cell.length_a   1.000
_cell.length_b   1.000
_cell.length_c   1.000
_cell.angle_alpha   90.00
_cell.angle_beta   90.00
_cell.angle_gamma   90.00
#
_symmetry.space_group_name_H-M   'P 1'
#
loop_
_entity.id
_entity.type
_entity.pdbx_description
1 polymer ?
#
loop_
_entity_poly.entity_id
_entity_poly.type
_entity_poly.pdbx_seq_one_letter_code
_entity_poly.pdbx_strand_id
1 'polypeptide(L)'
;ILEMAKAAGLATGNVSTAELQDATPAALVAHVTSRKCYGPSATSEKCPGNALEKGGKGSITEQLLNARADVTLGGGAKTFAETATAGEWQGKTLREQAQARGYQLVSDAASLNSVTEANQQKPLLGLFADGNMPVRWLGPKATYHGNIDKPAVTCTPNPQRNDSVPTLAQMTDKAIELLSKNEKGFFLQVEGASIDKQDHAANPCGQIGETVDLDEAVQRALEFAKKDGNTLVIVTADH
;
A
#
# COMPACT_ATOMS: atom_id res chain seq x y z
N ILE A 1 -13.47 4.81 -7.10
CA ILE A 1 -13.43 6.23 -6.66
C ILE A 1 -12.14 6.93 -7.07
N LEU A 2 -10.96 6.32 -6.88
CA LEU A 2 -9.67 6.92 -7.23
C LEU A 2 -9.58 7.35 -8.70
N GLU A 3 -9.96 6.47 -9.64
CA GLU A 3 -9.99 6.79 -11.08
C GLU A 3 -10.88 8.01 -11.40
N MET A 4 -12.03 8.13 -10.73
CA MET A 4 -12.95 9.26 -10.88
C MET A 4 -12.36 10.56 -10.34
N ALA A 5 -11.68 10.51 -9.18
CA ALA A 5 -11.00 11.66 -8.59
C ALA A 5 -9.92 12.19 -9.54
N LYS A 6 -9.10 11.30 -10.10
CA LYS A 6 -8.09 11.64 -11.09
C LYS A 6 -8.71 12.27 -12.35
N ALA A 7 -9.81 11.71 -12.87
CA ALA A 7 -10.51 12.26 -14.02
C ALA A 7 -11.08 13.68 -13.76
N ALA A 8 -11.44 14.00 -12.52
CA ALA A 8 -11.85 15.33 -12.10
C ALA A 8 -10.68 16.33 -11.91
N GLY A 9 -9.44 15.85 -12.00
CA GLY A 9 -8.22 16.64 -11.80
C GLY A 9 -7.81 16.78 -10.33
N LEU A 10 -8.37 15.97 -9.44
CA LEU A 10 -7.89 15.84 -8.06
C LEU A 10 -6.58 15.04 -8.04
N ALA A 11 -5.71 15.32 -7.06
CA ALA A 11 -4.57 14.44 -6.80
C ALA A 11 -5.06 13.13 -6.14
N THR A 12 -4.31 12.05 -6.33
CA THR A 12 -4.71 10.70 -5.90
C THR A 12 -3.60 9.98 -5.16
N GLY A 13 -3.94 9.48 -3.97
CA GLY A 13 -3.06 8.73 -3.08
C GLY A 13 -3.63 7.37 -2.68
N ASN A 14 -2.76 6.37 -2.57
CA ASN A 14 -3.10 5.05 -2.07
C ASN A 14 -1.93 4.49 -1.22
N VAL A 15 -2.16 4.30 0.07
CA VAL A 15 -1.15 3.93 1.06
C VAL A 15 -1.63 2.68 1.83
N SER A 16 -0.75 1.71 2.00
CA SER A 16 -1.06 0.50 2.78
C SER A 16 0.20 -0.10 3.40
N THR A 17 0.05 -0.78 4.54
CA THR A 17 1.12 -1.63 5.11
C THR A 17 1.20 -3.03 4.48
N ALA A 18 0.24 -3.41 3.63
CA ALA A 18 0.30 -4.64 2.85
C ALA A 18 1.23 -4.52 1.64
N GLU A 19 1.43 -5.64 0.96
CA GLU A 19 1.83 -5.62 -0.44
C GLU A 19 0.78 -4.89 -1.29
N LEU A 20 1.24 -3.97 -2.17
CA LEU A 20 0.33 -3.10 -2.95
C LEU A 20 -0.61 -3.86 -3.90
N GLN A 21 -0.33 -5.13 -4.16
CA GLN A 21 -1.17 -6.03 -4.95
C GLN A 21 -2.30 -6.68 -4.15
N ASP A 22 -2.26 -6.59 -2.82
CA ASP A 22 -3.33 -7.12 -1.98
C ASP A 22 -4.64 -6.35 -2.20
N ALA A 23 -5.76 -6.96 -1.83
CA ALA A 23 -7.08 -6.56 -2.32
C ALA A 23 -7.43 -5.09 -2.03
N THR A 24 -7.21 -4.61 -0.81
CA THR A 24 -7.63 -3.26 -0.39
C THR A 24 -6.97 -2.14 -1.20
N PRO A 25 -5.63 -2.09 -1.36
CA PRO A 25 -5.02 -1.09 -2.24
C PRO A 25 -5.31 -1.38 -3.72
N ALA A 26 -5.28 -2.65 -4.15
CA ALA A 26 -5.47 -3.02 -5.56
C ALA A 26 -6.87 -2.69 -6.09
N ALA A 27 -7.92 -2.76 -5.25
CA ALA A 27 -9.30 -2.52 -5.64
C ALA A 27 -9.54 -1.11 -6.19
N LEU A 28 -8.68 -0.14 -5.85
CA LEU A 28 -8.79 1.23 -6.36
C LEU A 28 -8.26 1.40 -7.80
N VAL A 29 -7.46 0.46 -8.30
CA VAL A 29 -6.64 0.64 -9.50
C VAL A 29 -6.64 -0.55 -10.47
N ALA A 30 -7.15 -1.72 -10.06
CA ALA A 30 -7.10 -2.93 -10.87
C ALA A 30 -8.46 -3.62 -10.98
N HIS A 31 -8.78 -4.06 -12.20
CA HIS A 31 -10.01 -4.76 -12.54
C HIS A 31 -9.66 -6.17 -12.99
N VAL A 32 -9.73 -7.13 -12.07
CA VAL A 32 -9.36 -8.54 -12.31
C VAL A 32 -10.41 -9.49 -11.75
N THR A 33 -10.55 -10.68 -12.35
CA THR A 33 -11.53 -11.68 -11.90
C THR A 33 -11.10 -12.43 -10.64
N SER A 34 -9.84 -12.31 -10.22
CA SER A 34 -9.33 -12.90 -8.99
C SER A 34 -8.25 -12.01 -8.38
N ARG A 35 -8.32 -11.80 -7.05
CA ARG A 35 -7.31 -11.05 -6.30
C ARG A 35 -5.91 -11.67 -6.38
N LYS A 36 -5.77 -12.93 -6.79
CA LYS A 36 -4.47 -13.61 -6.91
C LYS A 36 -3.66 -13.19 -8.15
N CYS A 37 -4.21 -12.34 -9.02
CA CYS A 37 -3.59 -11.95 -10.29
C CYS A 37 -2.61 -10.79 -10.12
N TYR A 38 -1.64 -10.97 -9.22
CA TYR A 38 -0.70 -9.94 -8.77
C TYR A 38 0.20 -9.43 -9.91
N GLY A 39 0.85 -10.37 -10.61
CA GLY A 39 1.78 -10.11 -11.69
C GLY A 39 1.46 -10.94 -12.94
N PRO A 40 2.23 -10.78 -14.02
CA PRO A 40 2.02 -11.47 -15.29
C PRO A 40 1.87 -12.98 -15.14
N SER A 41 2.73 -13.64 -14.36
CA SER A 41 2.72 -15.11 -14.23
C SER A 41 1.40 -15.64 -13.68
N ALA A 42 0.94 -15.09 -12.54
CA ALA A 42 -0.31 -15.50 -11.92
C ALA A 42 -1.54 -15.10 -12.76
N THR A 43 -1.45 -13.99 -13.51
CA THR A 43 -2.55 -13.50 -14.34
C THR A 43 -2.78 -14.40 -15.56
N SER A 44 -1.72 -14.84 -16.24
CA SER A 44 -1.83 -15.76 -17.37
C SER A 44 -2.50 -17.09 -17.00
N GLU A 45 -2.23 -17.59 -15.78
CA GLU A 45 -2.81 -18.83 -15.25
C GLU A 45 -4.23 -18.65 -14.70
N LYS A 46 -4.45 -17.65 -13.83
CA LYS A 46 -5.66 -17.56 -12.99
C LYS A 46 -6.69 -16.54 -13.50
N CYS A 47 -6.26 -15.58 -14.32
CA CYS A 47 -7.10 -14.54 -14.91
C CYS A 47 -6.88 -14.43 -16.43
N PRO A 48 -7.11 -15.50 -17.20
CA PRO A 48 -6.77 -15.51 -18.63
C PRO A 48 -7.49 -14.41 -19.44
N GLY A 49 -8.70 -14.01 -19.04
CA GLY A 49 -9.41 -12.88 -19.67
C GLY A 49 -8.82 -11.50 -19.33
N ASN A 50 -8.02 -11.39 -18.27
CA ASN A 50 -7.31 -10.16 -17.91
C ASN A 50 -5.87 -10.13 -18.43
N ALA A 51 -5.27 -11.28 -18.76
CA ALA A 51 -3.86 -11.36 -19.15
C ALA A 51 -3.53 -10.50 -20.38
N LEU A 52 -2.42 -9.78 -20.31
CA LEU A 52 -2.06 -8.77 -21.31
C LEU A 52 -1.77 -9.41 -22.68
N GLU A 53 -1.09 -10.57 -22.70
CA GLU A 53 -0.81 -11.33 -23.92
C GLU A 53 -2.06 -11.96 -24.56
N LYS A 54 -3.20 -11.96 -23.84
CA LYS A 54 -4.51 -12.42 -24.32
C LYS A 54 -5.45 -11.26 -24.64
N GLY A 55 -4.94 -10.03 -24.69
CA GLY A 55 -5.72 -8.83 -25.01
C GLY A 55 -6.48 -8.22 -23.83
N GLY A 56 -6.26 -8.71 -22.61
CA GLY A 56 -6.82 -8.13 -21.39
C GLY A 56 -6.06 -6.89 -20.91
N LYS A 57 -6.52 -6.28 -19.81
CA LYS A 57 -5.91 -5.06 -19.24
C LYS A 57 -4.58 -5.29 -18.49
N GLY A 58 -4.19 -6.54 -18.27
CA GLY A 58 -3.01 -6.94 -17.52
C GLY A 58 -3.31 -7.36 -16.07
N SER A 59 -2.23 -7.73 -15.39
CA SER A 59 -2.19 -8.04 -13.96
C SER A 59 -2.51 -6.84 -13.08
N ILE A 60 -2.69 -7.07 -11.77
CA ILE A 60 -2.88 -6.00 -10.78
C ILE A 60 -1.74 -4.99 -10.83
N THR A 61 -0.49 -5.46 -10.88
CA THR A 61 0.68 -4.56 -10.89
C THR A 61 0.78 -3.76 -12.19
N GLU A 62 0.49 -4.37 -13.35
CA GLU A 62 0.44 -3.64 -14.63
C GLU A 62 -0.68 -2.59 -14.64
N GLN A 63 -1.86 -2.92 -14.13
CA GLN A 63 -2.98 -1.98 -14.00
C GLN A 63 -2.69 -0.87 -12.99
N LEU A 64 -2.02 -1.14 -11.87
CA LEU A 64 -1.55 -0.13 -10.91
C LEU A 64 -0.61 0.89 -11.58
N LEU A 65 0.36 0.41 -12.36
CA LEU A 65 1.26 1.28 -13.12
C LEU A 65 0.53 2.09 -14.20
N ASN A 66 -0.57 1.56 -14.75
CA ASN A 66 -1.43 2.29 -15.68
C ASN A 66 -2.31 3.34 -15.00
N ALA A 67 -2.85 3.02 -13.83
CA ALA A 67 -3.70 3.92 -13.05
C ALA A 67 -2.94 5.19 -12.65
N ARG A 68 -1.65 5.07 -12.32
CA ARG A 68 -0.72 6.20 -12.13
C ARG A 68 -1.27 7.23 -11.14
N ALA A 69 -1.62 6.77 -9.94
CA ALA A 69 -1.86 7.66 -8.83
C ALA A 69 -0.59 8.51 -8.56
N ASP A 70 -0.77 9.72 -8.04
CA ASP A 70 0.35 10.63 -7.78
C ASP A 70 1.25 10.08 -6.67
N VAL A 71 0.66 9.46 -5.65
CA VAL A 71 1.37 8.83 -4.53
C VAL A 71 0.86 7.41 -4.31
N THR A 72 1.75 6.41 -4.40
CA THR A 72 1.46 5.01 -4.06
C THR A 72 2.53 4.46 -3.14
N LEU A 73 2.19 4.04 -1.92
CA LEU A 73 3.16 3.67 -0.88
C LEU A 73 2.76 2.36 -0.19
N GLY A 74 3.67 1.40 -0.12
CA GLY A 74 3.46 0.17 0.63
C GLY A 74 4.55 -0.87 0.41
N GLY A 75 4.21 -2.14 0.58
CA GLY A 75 5.09 -3.28 0.28
C GLY A 75 4.93 -3.83 -1.14
N GLY A 76 5.25 -5.11 -1.33
CA GLY A 76 4.99 -5.84 -2.57
C GLY A 76 6.04 -5.69 -3.65
N ALA A 77 7.29 -5.38 -3.30
CA ALA A 77 8.38 -5.19 -4.24
C ALA A 77 8.66 -6.44 -5.10
N LYS A 78 8.38 -7.64 -4.57
CA LYS A 78 8.70 -8.91 -5.23
C LYS A 78 8.02 -9.05 -6.60
N THR A 79 6.75 -8.68 -6.72
CA THR A 79 6.02 -8.79 -8.00
C THR A 79 6.58 -7.85 -9.06
N PHE A 80 7.23 -6.74 -8.67
CA PHE A 80 7.86 -5.83 -9.62
C PHE A 80 9.09 -6.42 -10.33
N ALA A 81 9.60 -7.57 -9.87
CA ALA A 81 10.66 -8.32 -10.54
C ALA A 81 10.13 -9.20 -11.69
N GLU A 82 8.83 -9.43 -11.80
CA GLU A 82 8.24 -10.15 -12.94
C GLU A 82 8.37 -9.32 -14.23
N THR A 83 8.49 -10.00 -15.36
CA THR A 83 8.60 -9.38 -16.69
C THR A 83 7.26 -9.36 -17.41
N ALA A 84 6.94 -8.25 -18.07
CA ALA A 84 5.72 -8.14 -18.86
C ALA A 84 5.75 -9.13 -20.04
N THR A 85 4.64 -9.82 -20.27
CA THR A 85 4.49 -10.86 -21.31
C THR A 85 4.12 -10.28 -22.68
N ALA A 86 3.61 -9.04 -22.72
CA ALA A 86 3.19 -8.33 -23.93
C ALA A 86 3.24 -6.80 -23.72
N GLY A 87 2.83 -6.04 -24.73
CA GLY A 87 2.77 -4.57 -24.68
C GLY A 87 4.13 -3.88 -24.89
N GLU A 88 4.15 -2.56 -24.72
CA GLU A 88 5.33 -1.70 -24.99
C GLU A 88 6.58 -2.13 -24.21
N TRP A 89 6.40 -2.66 -23.00
CA TRP A 89 7.48 -3.04 -22.09
C TRP A 89 7.70 -4.56 -22.01
N GLN A 90 7.25 -5.31 -23.02
CA GLN A 90 7.45 -6.77 -23.08
C GLN A 90 8.92 -7.14 -22.86
N GLY A 91 9.15 -8.11 -21.98
CA GLY A 91 10.50 -8.58 -21.63
C GLY A 91 11.27 -7.69 -20.65
N LYS A 92 10.71 -6.53 -20.25
CA LYS A 92 11.22 -5.72 -19.13
C LYS A 92 10.51 -6.08 -17.85
N THR A 93 11.22 -5.94 -16.73
CA THR A 93 10.60 -6.06 -15.41
C THR A 93 9.61 -4.92 -15.18
N LEU A 94 8.58 -5.15 -14.36
CA LEU A 94 7.62 -4.09 -14.02
C LEU A 94 8.30 -2.93 -13.25
N ARG A 95 9.41 -3.20 -12.56
CA ARG A 95 10.27 -2.16 -11.97
C ARG A 95 10.93 -1.27 -13.02
N GLU A 96 11.54 -1.86 -14.04
CA GLU A 96 12.12 -1.11 -15.17
C GLU A 96 11.04 -0.33 -15.91
N GLN A 97 9.86 -0.94 -16.11
CA GLN A 97 8.70 -0.25 -16.68
C GLN A 97 8.29 0.96 -15.85
N ALA A 98 8.20 0.85 -14.52
CA ALA A 98 7.88 1.99 -13.65
C ALA A 98 8.89 3.12 -13.84
N GLN A 99 10.19 2.81 -13.79
CA GLN A 99 11.25 3.79 -14.00
C GLN A 99 11.17 4.45 -15.39
N ALA A 100 10.98 3.65 -16.44
CA ALA A 100 10.85 4.14 -17.82
C ALA A 100 9.62 5.04 -18.02
N ARG A 101 8.57 4.84 -17.22
CA ARG A 101 7.35 5.66 -17.23
C ARG A 101 7.43 6.89 -16.31
N GLY A 102 8.61 7.20 -15.77
CA GLY A 102 8.86 8.41 -14.98
C GLY A 102 8.43 8.32 -13.52
N TYR A 103 8.21 7.11 -12.99
CA TYR A 103 7.99 6.96 -11.55
C TYR A 103 9.27 7.25 -10.75
N GLN A 104 9.09 7.91 -9.61
CA GLN A 104 10.10 8.02 -8.57
C GLN A 104 9.99 6.79 -7.67
N LEU A 105 11.00 5.93 -7.70
CA LEU A 105 11.05 4.72 -6.86
C LEU A 105 11.81 5.00 -5.56
N VAL A 106 11.17 4.76 -4.42
CA VAL A 106 11.77 4.86 -3.08
C VAL A 106 11.58 3.56 -2.31
N SER A 107 12.47 3.25 -1.37
CA SER A 107 12.49 1.95 -0.67
C SER A 107 12.74 2.02 0.83
N ASP A 108 12.91 3.22 1.38
CA ASP A 108 13.11 3.43 2.82
C ASP A 108 12.60 4.82 3.24
N ALA A 109 12.58 5.06 4.55
CA ALA A 109 12.11 6.31 5.15
C ALA A 109 12.96 7.51 4.71
N ALA A 110 14.26 7.34 4.51
CA ALA A 110 15.15 8.45 4.11
C ALA A 110 14.88 8.89 2.67
N SER A 111 14.80 7.94 1.74
CA SER A 111 14.46 8.18 0.34
C SER A 111 13.04 8.73 0.20
N LEU A 112 12.06 8.21 0.95
CA LEU A 112 10.70 8.76 1.01
C LEU A 112 10.70 10.23 1.46
N ASN A 113 11.44 10.55 2.53
CA ASN A 113 11.48 11.91 3.08
C ASN A 113 12.13 12.93 2.11
N SER A 114 13.06 12.47 1.26
CA SER A 114 13.73 13.35 0.29
C SER A 114 12.85 13.78 -0.89
N VAL A 115 11.67 13.19 -1.06
CA VAL A 115 10.73 13.53 -2.14
C VAL A 115 10.05 14.87 -1.84
N THR A 116 10.12 15.82 -2.77
CA THR A 116 9.54 17.16 -2.60
C THR A 116 8.36 17.45 -3.54
N GLU A 117 8.16 16.62 -4.56
CA GLU A 117 7.02 16.69 -5.47
C GLU A 117 6.57 15.28 -5.83
N ALA A 118 5.26 15.10 -5.99
CA ALA A 118 4.67 13.91 -6.57
C ALA A 118 3.43 14.33 -7.36
N ASN A 119 3.41 14.03 -8.65
CA ASN A 119 2.39 14.48 -9.60
C ASN A 119 2.35 13.57 -10.83
N GLN A 120 1.51 13.87 -11.81
CA GLN A 120 1.39 13.04 -13.01
C GLN A 120 2.67 12.97 -13.87
N GLN A 121 3.56 13.96 -13.78
CA GLN A 121 4.84 13.94 -14.48
C GLN A 121 5.87 13.10 -13.72
N LYS A 122 5.86 13.17 -12.39
CA LYS A 122 6.74 12.43 -11.49
C LYS A 122 5.91 11.74 -10.39
N PRO A 123 5.22 10.63 -10.69
CA PRO A 123 4.45 9.92 -9.67
C PRO A 123 5.38 9.17 -8.73
N LEU A 124 5.04 9.15 -7.44
CA LEU A 124 5.81 8.46 -6.42
C LEU A 124 5.31 7.02 -6.24
N LEU A 125 6.24 6.07 -6.27
CA LEU A 125 6.01 4.67 -5.94
C LEU A 125 7.01 4.20 -4.88
N GLY A 126 6.52 4.03 -3.65
CA GLY A 126 7.28 3.51 -2.52
C GLY A 126 7.07 2.02 -2.33
N LEU A 127 8.16 1.25 -2.33
CA LEU A 127 8.19 -0.19 -2.16
C LEU A 127 9.12 -0.55 -0.98
N PHE A 128 8.54 -0.66 0.21
CA PHE A 128 9.28 -0.72 1.49
C PHE A 128 9.50 -2.15 2.02
N ALA A 129 8.95 -3.16 1.34
CA ALA A 129 9.14 -4.57 1.67
C ALA A 129 8.89 -5.44 0.43
N ASP A 130 9.48 -6.64 0.40
CA ASP A 130 9.27 -7.62 -0.68
C ASP A 130 7.80 -8.09 -0.76
N GLY A 131 7.16 -8.27 0.40
CA GLY A 131 5.74 -8.58 0.55
C GLY A 131 5.08 -7.54 1.46
N ASN A 132 4.32 -7.97 2.47
CA ASN A 132 3.78 -7.08 3.50
C ASN A 132 4.91 -6.43 4.31
N MET A 133 4.67 -5.20 4.78
CA MET A 133 5.58 -4.52 5.69
C MET A 133 5.60 -5.20 7.07
N PRO A 134 6.74 -5.18 7.79
CA PRO A 134 6.84 -5.80 9.11
C PRO A 134 5.98 -5.07 10.15
N VAL A 135 5.27 -5.87 10.97
CA VAL A 135 4.40 -5.39 12.07
C VAL A 135 5.18 -4.63 13.14
N ARG A 136 4.50 -3.70 13.82
CA ARG A 136 5.04 -2.85 14.89
C ARG A 136 5.47 -3.62 16.12
N TRP A 137 4.64 -4.56 16.59
CA TRP A 137 4.85 -5.24 17.87
C TRP A 137 4.97 -6.75 17.72
N LEU A 138 5.67 -7.34 18.69
CA LEU A 138 5.91 -8.77 18.82
C LEU A 138 5.23 -9.30 20.09
N GLY A 139 4.68 -10.50 19.97
CA GLY A 139 4.24 -11.33 21.08
C GLY A 139 3.95 -12.75 20.59
N PRO A 140 3.76 -13.71 21.51
CA PRO A 140 3.46 -15.09 21.15
C PRO A 140 2.06 -15.21 20.55
N LYS A 141 1.89 -16.20 19.67
CA LYS A 141 0.58 -16.64 19.19
C LYS A 141 -0.25 -17.20 20.35
N ALA A 142 -1.56 -16.94 20.34
CA ALA A 142 -2.51 -17.53 21.28
C ALA A 142 -2.51 -19.06 21.18
N THR A 143 -2.73 -19.73 22.32
CA THR A 143 -2.82 -21.19 22.38
C THR A 143 -4.03 -21.63 23.18
N TYR A 144 -4.49 -22.87 22.97
CA TYR A 144 -5.50 -23.50 23.80
C TYR A 144 -5.11 -23.41 25.29
N HIS A 145 -6.06 -23.00 26.13
CA HIS A 145 -5.85 -22.71 27.56
C HIS A 145 -4.71 -21.73 27.88
N GLY A 146 -4.25 -20.93 26.92
CA GLY A 146 -3.09 -20.05 27.11
C GLY A 146 -3.26 -19.02 28.23
N ASN A 147 -4.49 -18.61 28.54
CA ASN A 147 -4.76 -17.70 29.65
C ASN A 147 -4.70 -18.34 31.04
N ILE A 148 -4.66 -19.68 31.12
CA ILE A 148 -4.57 -20.46 32.37
C ILE A 148 -3.16 -21.05 32.50
N ASP A 149 -2.67 -21.66 31.42
CA ASP A 149 -1.49 -22.52 31.44
C ASP A 149 -0.19 -21.77 31.12
N LYS A 150 -0.28 -20.49 30.73
CA LYS A 150 0.88 -19.65 30.40
C LYS A 150 0.83 -18.33 31.17
N PRO A 151 2.00 -17.73 31.44
CA PRO A 151 2.03 -16.40 32.04
C PRO A 151 1.38 -15.36 31.12
N ALA A 152 0.85 -14.30 31.74
CA ALA A 152 0.39 -13.12 31.01
C ALA A 152 1.53 -12.53 30.16
N VAL A 153 1.13 -11.91 29.04
CA VAL A 153 2.06 -11.37 28.05
C VAL A 153 2.06 -9.85 28.11
N THR A 154 3.25 -9.27 27.99
CA THR A 154 3.45 -7.85 27.67
C THR A 154 3.98 -7.75 26.25
N CYS A 155 3.29 -6.99 25.38
CA CYS A 155 3.72 -6.78 24.01
C CYS A 155 4.98 -5.90 23.95
N THR A 156 5.86 -6.15 23.00
CA THR A 156 7.13 -5.42 22.83
C THR A 156 7.30 -4.92 21.40
N PRO A 157 8.08 -3.85 21.16
CA PRO A 157 8.48 -3.49 19.80
C PRO A 157 9.09 -4.67 19.04
N ASN A 158 8.77 -4.80 17.76
CA ASN A 158 9.27 -5.88 16.92
C ASN A 158 10.72 -5.60 16.48
N PRO A 159 11.73 -6.39 16.93
CA PRO A 159 13.12 -6.16 16.56
C PRO A 159 13.42 -6.47 15.08
N GLN A 160 12.50 -7.15 14.38
CA GLN A 160 12.63 -7.45 12.94
C GLN A 160 12.17 -6.28 12.06
N ARG A 161 11.49 -5.30 12.64
CA ARG A 161 11.12 -4.07 11.95
C ARG A 161 12.28 -3.09 12.06
N ASN A 162 13.08 -3.00 11.00
CA ASN A 162 14.17 -2.03 10.96
C ASN A 162 13.66 -0.58 10.93
N ASP A 163 14.44 0.35 11.48
CA ASP A 163 14.06 1.77 11.57
C ASP A 163 14.03 2.48 10.21
N SER A 164 14.60 1.87 9.16
CA SER A 164 14.53 2.39 7.80
C SER A 164 13.18 2.14 7.12
N VAL A 165 12.31 1.27 7.66
CA VAL A 165 10.95 1.07 7.13
C VAL A 165 10.02 2.15 7.70
N PRO A 166 9.39 3.00 6.86
CA PRO A 166 8.51 4.06 7.33
C PRO A 166 7.29 3.47 8.06
N THR A 167 6.81 4.16 9.09
CA THR A 167 5.53 3.84 9.74
C THR A 167 4.34 4.26 8.87
N LEU A 168 3.15 3.72 9.18
CA LEU A 168 1.94 4.13 8.46
C LEU A 168 1.66 5.62 8.64
N ALA A 169 1.90 6.16 9.84
CA ALA A 169 1.81 7.59 10.10
C ALA A 169 2.79 8.41 9.25
N GLN A 170 4.06 7.99 9.12
CA GLN A 170 5.04 8.69 8.27
C GLN A 170 4.68 8.64 6.79
N MET A 171 4.15 7.51 6.30
CA MET A 171 3.65 7.41 4.92
C MET A 171 2.42 8.30 4.72
N THR A 172 1.54 8.38 5.71
CA THR A 172 0.34 9.25 5.71
C THR A 172 0.73 10.72 5.67
N ASP A 173 1.63 11.15 6.55
CA ASP A 173 2.16 12.51 6.59
C ASP A 173 2.74 12.92 5.24
N LYS A 174 3.59 12.06 4.67
CA LYS A 174 4.23 12.36 3.39
C LYS A 174 3.23 12.41 2.24
N ALA A 175 2.26 11.50 2.22
CA ALA A 175 1.19 11.52 1.23
C ALA A 175 0.37 12.83 1.31
N ILE A 176 -0.05 13.23 2.51
CA ILE A 176 -0.78 14.49 2.73
C ILE A 176 0.06 15.70 2.28
N GLU A 177 1.34 15.76 2.67
CA GLU A 177 2.26 16.85 2.29
C GLU A 177 2.35 17.02 0.76
N LEU A 178 2.44 15.90 0.03
CA LEU A 178 2.60 15.92 -1.42
C LEU A 178 1.28 16.18 -2.15
N LEU A 179 0.18 15.55 -1.72
CA LEU A 179 -1.13 15.62 -2.39
C LEU A 179 -1.85 16.95 -2.14
N SER A 180 -1.67 17.56 -0.97
CA SER A 180 -2.28 18.85 -0.61
C SER A 180 -1.79 20.03 -1.46
N LYS A 181 -0.74 19.83 -2.28
CA LYS A 181 -0.24 20.84 -3.24
C LYS A 181 -1.16 21.03 -4.44
N ASN A 182 -2.13 20.13 -4.67
CA ASN A 182 -3.12 20.32 -5.72
C ASN A 182 -4.29 21.17 -5.21
N GLU A 183 -4.42 22.38 -5.74
CA GLU A 183 -5.46 23.35 -5.39
C GLU A 183 -6.91 22.86 -5.63
N LYS A 184 -7.12 21.84 -6.48
CA LYS A 184 -8.45 21.23 -6.64
C LYS A 184 -8.81 20.28 -5.50
N GLY A 185 -7.84 19.88 -4.68
CA GLY A 185 -7.97 18.88 -3.63
C GLY A 185 -7.43 17.51 -4.02
N PHE A 186 -7.61 16.54 -3.13
CA PHE A 186 -7.09 15.18 -3.30
C PHE A 186 -8.02 14.12 -2.71
N PHE A 187 -7.84 12.88 -3.18
CA PHE A 187 -8.37 11.67 -2.57
C PHE A 187 -7.19 10.82 -2.05
N LEU A 188 -7.29 10.31 -0.83
CA LEU A 188 -6.28 9.44 -0.23
C LEU A 188 -6.96 8.28 0.52
N GLN A 189 -6.56 7.05 0.20
CA GLN A 189 -6.82 5.86 1.02
C GLN A 189 -5.56 5.51 1.83
N VAL A 190 -5.73 5.20 3.11
CA VAL A 190 -4.68 4.70 4.01
C VAL A 190 -5.20 3.45 4.71
N GLU A 191 -4.44 2.36 4.66
CA GLU A 191 -4.82 1.07 5.22
C GLU A 191 -3.81 0.54 6.25
N GLY A 192 -4.28 0.24 7.46
CA GLY A 192 -3.57 -0.56 8.46
C GLY A 192 -3.83 -2.06 8.25
N ALA A 193 -3.17 -2.65 7.26
CA ALA A 193 -3.57 -3.94 6.70
C ALA A 193 -3.31 -5.15 7.62
N SER A 194 -2.27 -5.08 8.46
CA SER A 194 -1.88 -6.23 9.29
C SER A 194 -2.68 -6.38 10.58
N ILE A 195 -3.68 -5.52 10.83
CA ILE A 195 -4.69 -5.78 11.88
C ILE A 195 -5.36 -7.13 11.57
N ASP A 196 -5.93 -7.27 10.37
CA ASP A 196 -6.55 -8.50 9.87
C ASP A 196 -5.55 -9.67 9.84
N LYS A 197 -4.36 -9.44 9.27
CA LYS A 197 -3.36 -10.52 9.09
C LYS A 197 -2.92 -11.12 10.42
N GLN A 198 -2.78 -10.29 11.46
CA GLN A 198 -2.42 -10.75 12.79
C GLN A 198 -3.60 -11.35 13.56
N ASP A 199 -4.84 -10.91 13.28
CA ASP A 199 -6.05 -11.57 13.77
C ASP A 199 -6.16 -13.00 13.19
N HIS A 200 -6.01 -13.16 11.88
CA HIS A 200 -5.89 -14.46 11.21
C HIS A 200 -4.78 -15.34 11.80
N ALA A 201 -3.67 -14.74 12.23
CA ALA A 201 -2.58 -15.46 12.87
C ALA A 201 -2.86 -15.84 14.34
N ALA A 202 -3.98 -15.39 14.92
CA ALA A 202 -4.30 -15.43 16.33
C ALA A 202 -3.16 -14.86 17.20
N ASN A 203 -2.60 -13.72 16.80
CA ASN A 203 -1.50 -13.04 17.49
C ASN A 203 -1.95 -11.68 18.05
N PRO A 204 -2.33 -11.62 19.34
CA PRO A 204 -2.89 -10.40 19.94
C PRO A 204 -1.93 -9.23 19.92
N CYS A 205 -0.65 -9.44 20.25
CA CYS A 205 0.31 -8.34 20.31
C CYS A 205 0.58 -7.72 18.95
N GLY A 206 0.66 -8.55 17.90
CA GLY A 206 0.73 -8.05 16.54
C GLY A 206 -0.51 -7.24 16.19
N GLN A 207 -1.71 -7.82 16.37
CA GLN A 207 -2.97 -7.18 16.01
C GLN A 207 -3.20 -5.84 16.74
N ILE A 208 -2.99 -5.80 18.05
CA ILE A 208 -3.12 -4.58 18.85
C ILE A 208 -2.09 -3.55 18.40
N GLY A 209 -0.84 -3.96 18.16
CA GLY A 209 0.21 -3.06 17.68
C GLY A 209 -0.11 -2.42 16.33
N GLU A 210 -0.71 -3.16 15.39
CA GLU A 210 -1.13 -2.62 14.10
C GLU A 210 -2.38 -1.72 14.22
N THR A 211 -3.24 -1.97 15.22
CA THR A 211 -4.37 -1.06 15.51
C THR A 211 -3.87 0.26 16.06
N VAL A 212 -2.83 0.23 16.92
CA VAL A 212 -2.14 1.43 17.40
C VAL A 212 -1.41 2.16 16.25
N ASP A 213 -0.79 1.44 15.31
CA ASP A 213 -0.18 2.04 14.10
C ASP A 213 -1.20 2.82 13.27
N LEU A 214 -2.41 2.27 13.11
CA LEU A 214 -3.49 2.94 12.40
C LEU A 214 -4.01 4.16 13.17
N ASP A 215 -4.15 4.08 14.49
CA ASP A 215 -4.52 5.24 15.30
C ASP A 215 -3.52 6.40 15.13
N GLU A 216 -2.22 6.12 15.14
CA GLU A 216 -1.18 7.13 14.89
C GLU A 216 -1.37 7.81 13.52
N ALA A 217 -1.73 7.06 12.47
CA ALA A 217 -2.01 7.61 11.15
C ALA A 217 -3.33 8.41 11.09
N VAL A 218 -4.37 7.95 11.78
CA VAL A 218 -5.66 8.67 11.90
C VAL A 218 -5.46 10.01 12.60
N GLN A 219 -4.61 10.08 13.63
CA GLN A 219 -4.28 11.35 14.28
C GLN A 219 -3.70 12.36 13.28
N ARG A 220 -2.76 11.94 12.42
CA ARG A 220 -2.18 12.80 11.37
C ARG A 220 -3.23 13.31 10.38
N ALA A 221 -4.14 12.43 9.94
CA ALA A 221 -5.23 12.81 9.05
C ALA A 221 -6.20 13.82 9.70
N LEU A 222 -6.56 13.62 10.98
CA LEU A 222 -7.43 14.53 11.72
C LEU A 222 -6.76 15.89 12.01
N GLU A 223 -5.46 15.90 12.30
CA GLU A 223 -4.68 17.13 12.48
C GLU A 223 -4.69 17.97 11.20
N PHE A 224 -4.44 17.35 10.05
CA PHE A 224 -4.57 18.00 8.75
C PHE A 224 -6.00 18.51 8.52
N ALA A 225 -7.00 17.66 8.69
CA ALA A 225 -8.39 18.00 8.39
C ALA A 225 -8.93 19.16 9.23
N LYS A 226 -8.58 19.22 10.52
CA LYS A 226 -8.94 20.34 11.40
C LYS A 226 -8.31 21.66 10.95
N LYS A 227 -7.10 21.61 10.39
CA LYS A 227 -6.37 22.80 9.90
C LYS A 227 -6.88 23.25 8.53
N ASP A 228 -7.14 22.31 7.64
CA ASP A 228 -7.64 22.54 6.29
C ASP A 228 -9.10 23.03 6.27
N GLY A 229 -9.94 22.49 7.16
CA GLY A 229 -11.33 22.90 7.34
C GLY A 229 -12.30 22.40 6.27
N ASN A 230 -11.82 21.77 5.19
CA ASN A 230 -12.63 21.29 4.07
C ASN A 230 -12.39 19.81 3.75
N THR A 231 -11.78 19.07 4.67
CA THR A 231 -11.42 17.66 4.51
C THR A 231 -12.38 16.73 5.25
N LEU A 232 -12.92 15.73 4.54
CA LEU A 232 -13.69 14.63 5.12
C LEU A 232 -12.73 13.49 5.51
N VAL A 233 -12.78 13.07 6.77
CA VAL A 233 -12.04 11.90 7.29
C VAL A 233 -13.03 10.80 7.65
N ILE A 234 -12.79 9.59 7.17
CA ILE A 234 -13.59 8.39 7.46
C ILE A 234 -12.65 7.30 7.99
N VAL A 235 -13.05 6.63 9.06
CA VAL A 235 -12.33 5.50 9.65
C VAL A 235 -13.33 4.35 9.81
N THR A 236 -13.02 3.19 9.26
CA THR A 236 -13.85 1.98 9.30
C THR A 236 -12.99 0.74 9.03
N ALA A 237 -13.57 -0.45 9.21
CA ALA A 237 -13.06 -1.72 8.69
C ALA A 237 -13.85 -2.15 7.44
N ASP A 238 -13.33 -3.13 6.72
CA ASP A 238 -13.96 -3.79 5.57
C ASP A 238 -14.96 -4.89 5.98
N HIS A 239 -14.74 -5.57 7.11
CA HIS A 239 -15.66 -6.56 7.69
C HIS A 239 -15.52 -6.75 9.21
#